data_AF-A0A1I8N0R6-F1
#
_entry.id   AF-A0A1I8N0R6-F1
#
_cell.length_a   1.000
_cell.length_b   1.000
_cell.length_c   1.000
_cell.angle_alpha   90.00
_cell.angle_beta   90.00
_cell.angle_gamma   90.00
#
_symmetry.space_group_name_H-M   'P 1'
#
loop_
_entity.id
_entity.type
_entity.pdbx_description
1 polymer ?
#
loop_
_entity_poly.entity_id
_entity_poly.type
_entity_poly.pdbx_seq_one_letter_code
_entity_poly.pdbx_strand_id
1 'polypeptide(L)'
;MYFRKYLFNIRRRYSTTRKSNRYNVKPDPHVIQHDYIGPPDKDSNIRPFVRCVHPNETYTEKKLRLKRIEVEEWNHSFWARHNKRFYEEKQDFIQAHNLAGIQDISADKMSEFYKSFLDKNRKLHVLYNFS
;
A
#
# COMPACT_ATOMS: atom_id res chain seq x y z
N MET A 1 15.78 -31.88 34.30
CA MET A 1 14.95 -31.89 33.07
C MET A 1 15.18 -30.56 32.35
N TYR A 2 16.07 -30.53 31.35
CA TYR A 2 16.52 -29.29 30.70
C TYR A 2 15.64 -28.95 29.49
N PHE A 3 15.03 -27.76 29.47
CA PHE A 3 14.34 -27.23 28.30
C PHE A 3 15.29 -26.34 27.47
N ARG A 4 15.69 -26.81 26.28
CA ARG A 4 16.39 -26.02 25.27
C ARG A 4 15.43 -24.98 24.66
N LYS A 5 15.68 -23.70 24.87
CA LYS A 5 15.06 -22.61 24.10
C LYS A 5 15.77 -22.50 22.74
N TYR A 6 15.11 -22.88 21.66
CA TYR A 6 15.56 -22.59 20.30
C TYR A 6 15.22 -21.13 19.98
N LEU A 7 16.23 -20.29 19.83
CA LEU A 7 16.09 -18.94 19.27
C LEU A 7 16.12 -19.05 17.74
N PHE A 8 14.95 -18.98 17.09
CA PHE A 8 14.86 -18.81 15.65
C PHE A 8 15.23 -17.36 15.29
N ASN A 9 16.43 -17.19 14.76
CA ASN A 9 16.96 -15.91 14.31
C ASN A 9 16.45 -15.63 12.88
N ILE A 10 15.25 -15.04 12.76
CA ILE A 10 14.69 -14.66 11.45
C ILE A 10 15.36 -13.35 11.00
N ARG A 11 16.49 -13.48 10.29
CA ARG A 11 17.13 -12.35 9.60
C ARG A 11 16.23 -11.93 8.43
N ARG A 12 15.51 -10.81 8.56
CA ARG A 12 14.77 -10.18 7.46
C ARG A 12 15.78 -9.70 6.42
N ARG A 13 15.91 -10.41 5.30
CA ARG A 13 16.76 -10.00 4.17
C ARG A 13 16.04 -8.89 3.41
N TYR A 14 16.38 -7.63 3.67
CA TYR A 14 16.06 -6.56 2.72
C TYR A 14 17.02 -6.67 1.53
N SER A 15 16.48 -6.69 0.31
CA SER A 15 17.27 -6.64 -0.91
C SER A 15 17.80 -5.22 -1.11
N THR A 16 19.10 -5.01 -0.92
CA THR A 16 19.83 -3.80 -1.37
C THR A 16 20.18 -3.94 -2.85
N THR A 17 19.17 -4.08 -3.71
CA THR A 17 19.38 -3.95 -5.16
C THR A 17 19.34 -2.47 -5.52
N ARG A 18 20.43 -1.97 -6.14
CA ARG A 18 20.49 -0.62 -6.70
C ARG A 18 19.32 -0.43 -7.67
N LYS A 19 18.44 0.54 -7.40
CA LYS A 19 17.28 0.87 -8.25
C LYS A 19 17.78 1.26 -9.64
N SER A 20 17.68 0.36 -10.62
CA SER A 20 17.78 0.77 -12.01
C SER A 20 16.49 1.51 -12.36
N ASN A 21 16.59 2.67 -13.02
CA ASN A 21 15.44 3.49 -13.43
C ASN A 21 14.51 2.79 -14.45
N ARG A 22 14.87 1.59 -14.93
CA ARG A 22 14.08 0.79 -15.88
C ARG A 22 12.81 0.16 -15.28
N TYR A 23 12.72 0.00 -13.96
CA TYR A 23 11.56 -0.65 -13.31
C TYR A 23 10.34 0.27 -13.11
N ASN A 24 10.40 1.53 -13.56
CA ASN A 24 9.29 2.49 -13.40
C ASN A 24 8.39 2.61 -14.63
N VAL A 25 8.72 1.94 -15.74
CA VAL A 25 7.92 2.01 -16.97
C VAL A 25 6.96 0.82 -17.00
N LYS A 26 5.65 1.10 -17.04
CA LYS A 26 4.63 0.06 -17.22
C LYS A 26 4.79 -0.55 -18.62
N PRO A 27 4.87 -1.89 -18.74
CA PRO A 27 4.94 -2.53 -20.06
C PRO A 27 3.62 -2.42 -20.82
N ASP A 28 3.67 -2.60 -22.13
CA ASP A 28 2.47 -2.68 -22.97
C ASP A 28 1.68 -3.98 -22.66
N PRO A 29 0.39 -3.88 -22.28
CA PRO A 29 -0.49 -5.03 -22.03
C PRO A 29 -0.56 -6.07 -23.16
N HIS A 30 -0.38 -5.65 -24.42
CA HIS A 30 -0.49 -6.53 -25.59
C HIS A 30 0.79 -7.33 -25.88
N VAL A 31 1.92 -6.92 -25.30
CA VAL A 31 3.23 -7.53 -25.54
C VAL A 31 3.58 -8.56 -24.46
N ILE A 32 3.03 -8.41 -23.25
CA ILE A 32 3.30 -9.29 -22.12
C ILE A 32 2.44 -10.57 -22.19
N GLN A 33 3.07 -11.72 -21.86
CA GLN A 33 2.38 -13.03 -21.85
C GLN A 33 1.61 -13.29 -20.55
N HIS A 34 2.02 -12.64 -19.47
CA HIS A 34 1.44 -12.78 -18.13
C HIS A 34 1.29 -11.42 -17.49
N ASP A 35 0.41 -11.34 -16.49
CA ASP A 35 0.20 -10.10 -15.73
C ASP A 35 1.51 -9.62 -15.10
N TYR A 36 1.78 -8.34 -15.27
CA TYR A 36 2.94 -7.69 -14.70
C TYR A 36 2.58 -7.02 -13.38
N ILE A 37 3.46 -7.15 -12.37
CA ILE A 37 3.32 -6.52 -11.05
C ILE A 37 4.46 -5.52 -10.88
N GLY A 38 4.10 -4.25 -10.72
CA GLY A 38 5.06 -3.15 -10.55
C GLY A 38 5.67 -3.03 -9.15
N PRO A 39 6.62 -2.10 -8.98
CA PRO A 39 7.05 -1.65 -7.66
C PRO A 39 5.88 -0.97 -6.92
N PRO A 40 5.94 -0.84 -5.58
CA PRO A 40 4.92 -0.12 -4.82
C PRO A 40 4.71 1.30 -5.35
N ASP A 41 3.45 1.68 -5.53
CA ASP A 41 3.05 3.03 -5.87
C ASP A 41 3.42 4.01 -4.74
N LYS A 42 3.80 5.24 -5.10
CA LYS A 42 4.29 6.22 -4.11
C LYS A 42 3.17 6.76 -3.21
N ASP A 43 1.95 6.84 -3.73
CA ASP A 43 0.85 7.49 -3.04
C ASP A 43 -0.03 6.45 -2.33
N SER A 44 -0.40 5.38 -3.04
CA SER A 44 -1.26 4.32 -2.49
C SER A 44 -0.50 3.24 -1.71
N ASN A 45 0.83 3.12 -1.90
CA ASN A 45 1.66 2.01 -1.43
C ASN A 45 1.28 0.62 -1.99
N ILE A 46 0.33 0.55 -2.92
CA ILE A 46 -0.10 -0.71 -3.57
C ILE A 46 0.74 -0.95 -4.82
N ARG A 47 1.00 -2.22 -5.13
CA ARG A 47 1.68 -2.58 -6.39
C ARG A 47 0.70 -2.51 -7.56
N PRO A 48 0.97 -1.70 -8.59
CA PRO A 48 0.11 -1.62 -9.76
C PRO A 48 0.25 -2.88 -10.61
N PHE A 49 -0.85 -3.31 -11.20
CA PHE A 49 -0.86 -4.38 -12.19
C PHE A 49 -0.91 -3.81 -13.60
N VAL A 50 -0.34 -4.56 -14.54
CA VAL A 50 -0.68 -4.45 -15.96
C VAL A 50 -1.24 -5.80 -16.36
N ARG A 51 -2.55 -5.84 -16.64
CA ARG A 51 -3.25 -7.07 -17.04
C ARG A 51 -2.96 -7.37 -18.51
N CYS A 52 -2.42 -8.55 -18.79
CA CYS A 52 -2.11 -8.96 -20.16
C CYS A 52 -3.38 -9.05 -21.01
N VAL A 53 -3.27 -8.69 -22.29
CA VAL A 53 -4.37 -8.81 -23.27
C VAL A 53 -4.06 -9.98 -24.19
N HIS A 54 -4.83 -11.07 -24.06
CA HIS A 54 -4.66 -12.23 -24.91
C HIS A 54 -5.26 -11.99 -26.31
N PRO A 55 -4.55 -12.34 -27.40
CA PRO A 55 -5.04 -12.13 -28.76
C PRO A 55 -6.38 -12.81 -29.07
N ASN A 56 -6.65 -13.95 -28.42
CA ASN A 56 -7.86 -14.75 -28.62
C ASN A 56 -8.78 -14.72 -27.38
N GLU A 57 -8.79 -13.62 -26.60
CA GLU A 57 -9.65 -13.52 -25.42
C GLU A 57 -11.14 -13.64 -25.81
N THR A 58 -11.85 -14.50 -25.10
CA THR A 58 -13.32 -14.59 -25.20
C THR A 58 -13.97 -13.32 -24.63
N TYR A 59 -15.24 -13.08 -24.99
CA TYR A 59 -16.00 -11.96 -24.46
C TYR A 59 -16.02 -11.92 -22.92
N THR A 60 -16.19 -13.08 -22.28
CA THR A 60 -16.23 -13.20 -20.82
C THR A 60 -14.87 -12.90 -20.18
N GLU A 61 -13.77 -13.38 -20.78
CA GLU A 61 -12.41 -13.10 -20.30
C GLU A 61 -12.08 -11.61 -20.41
N LYS A 62 -12.42 -10.97 -21.54
CA LYS A 62 -12.28 -9.52 -21.71
C LYS A 62 -13.07 -8.76 -20.65
N LYS A 63 -14.33 -9.13 -20.42
CA LYS A 63 -15.19 -8.50 -19.41
C LYS A 63 -14.60 -8.65 -18.00
N LEU A 64 -14.08 -9.83 -17.66
CA LEU A 64 -13.41 -10.09 -16.38
C LEU A 64 -12.15 -9.24 -16.24
N ARG A 65 -11.30 -9.16 -17.28
CA ARG A 65 -10.08 -8.36 -17.29
C ARG A 65 -10.36 -6.88 -17.06
N LEU A 66 -11.35 -6.32 -17.76
CA LEU A 66 -11.77 -4.93 -17.58
C LEU A 66 -12.31 -4.66 -16.18
N LYS A 67 -13.13 -5.58 -15.63
CA LYS A 67 -13.62 -5.48 -14.25
C LYS A 67 -12.50 -5.52 -13.22
N ARG A 68 -11.46 -6.32 -13.43
CA ARG A 68 -10.28 -6.35 -12.55
C ARG A 68 -9.54 -5.01 -12.56
N ILE A 69 -9.31 -4.45 -13.76
CA ILE A 69 -8.67 -3.13 -13.92
C ILE A 69 -9.46 -2.04 -13.20
N GLU A 70 -10.80 -2.03 -13.37
CA GLU A 70 -11.69 -1.07 -12.70
C GLU A 70 -11.58 -1.15 -11.17
N VAL A 71 -11.62 -2.37 -10.61
CA VAL A 71 -11.49 -2.58 -9.15
C VAL A 71 -10.10 -2.19 -8.64
N GLU A 72 -9.06 -2.49 -9.40
CA GLU A 72 -7.68 -2.10 -9.07
C GLU A 72 -7.49 -0.59 -9.04
N GLU A 73 -8.01 0.11 -10.04
CA GLU A 73 -7.96 1.57 -10.12
C GLU A 73 -8.73 2.23 -8.97
N TRP A 74 -9.91 1.70 -8.64
CA TRP A 74 -10.67 2.13 -7.48
C TRP A 74 -9.89 1.92 -6.17
N ASN A 75 -9.29 0.73 -6.01
CA ASN A 75 -8.49 0.39 -4.83
C ASN A 75 -7.29 1.34 -4.67
N HIS A 76 -6.53 1.57 -5.74
CA HIS A 76 -5.44 2.53 -5.76
C HIS A 76 -5.91 3.94 -5.39
N SER A 77 -7.00 4.40 -6.00
CA SER A 77 -7.57 5.72 -5.75
C SER A 77 -8.02 5.91 -4.31
N PHE A 78 -8.64 4.88 -3.72
CA PHE A 78 -9.04 4.88 -2.32
C PHE A 78 -7.83 5.06 -1.41
N TRP A 79 -6.80 4.21 -1.56
CA TRP A 79 -5.63 4.23 -0.68
C TRP A 79 -4.74 5.45 -0.90
N ALA A 80 -4.62 5.97 -2.12
CA ALA A 80 -3.90 7.22 -2.37
C ALA A 80 -4.54 8.39 -1.60
N ARG A 81 -5.87 8.53 -1.66
CA ARG A 81 -6.59 9.56 -0.89
C ARG A 81 -6.50 9.32 0.62
N HIS A 82 -6.62 8.08 1.06
CA HIS A 82 -6.54 7.72 2.48
C HIS A 82 -5.15 8.03 3.06
N ASN A 83 -4.09 7.59 2.38
CA ASN A 83 -2.70 7.80 2.78
C ASN A 83 -2.35 9.29 2.79
N LYS A 84 -2.81 10.05 1.78
CA LYS A 84 -2.64 11.51 1.77
C LYS A 84 -3.17 12.15 3.05
N ARG A 85 -4.43 11.87 3.41
CA ARG A 85 -5.05 12.37 4.65
C ARG A 85 -4.30 11.92 5.90
N PHE A 86 -3.88 10.65 5.94
CA PHE A 86 -3.09 10.12 7.05
C PHE A 86 -1.80 10.92 7.25
N TYR A 87 -1.05 11.19 6.18
CA TYR A 87 0.20 11.94 6.29
C TYR A 87 -0.03 13.40 6.65
N GLU A 88 -1.06 14.04 6.11
CA GLU A 88 -1.46 15.41 6.47
C GLU A 88 -1.80 15.50 7.97
N GLU A 89 -2.74 14.68 8.47
CA GLU A 89 -3.13 14.69 9.88
C GLU A 89 -1.96 14.32 10.81
N LYS A 90 -1.06 13.44 10.37
CA LYS A 90 0.16 13.11 11.10
C LYS A 90 1.10 14.31 11.20
N GLN A 91 1.28 15.05 10.11
CA GLN A 91 2.12 16.25 10.13
C GLN A 91 1.53 17.32 11.05
N ASP A 92 0.22 17.52 11.03
CA ASP A 92 -0.46 18.47 11.92
C ASP A 92 -0.28 18.08 13.39
N PHE A 93 -0.41 16.79 13.71
CA PHE A 93 -0.16 16.26 15.06
C PHE A 93 1.27 16.52 15.52
N ILE A 94 2.26 16.30 14.64
CA ILE A 94 3.67 16.55 14.95
C ILE A 94 3.93 18.04 15.18
N GLN A 95 3.41 18.90 14.30
CA GLN A 95 3.59 20.35 14.40
C GLN A 95 2.95 20.92 15.67
N ALA A 96 1.75 20.47 16.03
CA ALA A 96 1.08 20.90 17.26
C ALA A 96 1.89 20.57 18.52
N HIS A 97 2.55 19.40 18.56
CA HIS A 97 3.42 19.02 19.68
C HIS A 97 4.76 19.77 19.70
N ASN A 98 5.34 20.04 18.53
CA ASN A 98 6.55 20.86 18.43
C ASN A 98 6.28 22.29 18.95
N LEU A 99 5.13 22.88 18.64
CA LEU A 99 4.70 24.19 19.16
C LEU A 99 4.49 24.18 20.69
N ALA A 100 4.11 23.04 21.25
CA ALA A 100 4.00 22.82 22.70
C ALA A 100 5.36 22.56 23.38
N GLY A 101 6.48 22.64 22.66
CA GLY A 101 7.84 22.46 23.17
C GLY A 101 8.32 21.00 23.20
N ILE A 102 7.60 20.06 22.59
CA ILE A 102 7.99 18.64 22.52
C ILE A 102 8.59 18.36 21.14
N GLN A 103 9.93 18.29 21.04
CA GLN A 103 10.63 18.03 19.77
C GLN A 103 10.62 16.55 19.35
N ASP A 104 10.72 15.63 20.30
CA ASP A 104 10.72 14.18 20.05
C ASP A 104 9.46 13.54 20.61
N ILE A 105 8.54 13.19 19.72
CA ILE A 105 7.29 12.54 20.10
C ILE A 105 7.56 11.07 20.41
N SER A 106 7.26 10.67 21.65
CA SER A 106 7.42 9.29 22.07
C SER A 106 6.50 8.35 21.27
N ALA A 107 6.87 7.07 21.21
CA ALA A 107 6.05 6.04 20.58
C ALA A 107 4.63 5.99 21.19
N ASP A 108 4.51 6.19 22.51
CA ASP A 108 3.23 6.21 23.22
C ASP A 108 2.35 7.36 22.75
N LYS A 109 2.91 8.57 22.57
CA LYS A 109 2.17 9.72 22.03
C LYS A 109 1.78 9.55 20.57
N MET A 110 2.66 8.98 19.75
CA MET A 110 2.28 8.59 18.41
C MET A 110 1.18 7.53 18.39
N SER A 111 1.12 6.62 19.37
CA SER A 111 0.06 5.62 19.47
C SER A 111 -1.32 6.23 19.71
N GLU A 112 -1.40 7.32 20.49
CA GLU A 112 -2.63 8.08 20.71
C GLU A 112 -3.16 8.65 19.38
N PHE A 113 -2.28 9.22 18.54
CA PHE A 113 -2.62 9.67 17.18
C PHE A 113 -3.11 8.53 16.30
N TYR A 114 -2.40 7.40 16.25
CA TYR A 114 -2.80 6.27 15.41
C TYR A 114 -4.19 5.76 15.79
N LYS A 115 -4.46 5.63 17.10
CA LYS A 115 -5.77 5.21 17.59
C LYS A 115 -6.87 6.19 17.19
N SER A 116 -6.67 7.49 17.43
CA SER A 116 -7.68 8.51 17.12
C SER A 116 -7.98 8.58 15.62
N PHE A 117 -6.96 8.48 14.76
CA PHE A 117 -7.13 8.41 13.32
C PHE A 117 -7.93 7.17 12.90
N LEU A 118 -7.62 6.00 13.46
CA LEU A 118 -8.34 4.75 13.17
C LEU A 118 -9.80 4.83 13.62
N ASP A 119 -10.06 5.34 14.82
CA ASP A 119 -11.42 5.48 15.36
C ASP A 119 -12.27 6.43 14.50
N LYS A 120 -11.69 7.57 14.11
CA LYS A 120 -12.32 8.55 13.20
C LYS A 120 -12.65 7.96 11.84
N ASN A 121 -11.77 7.12 11.30
CA ASN A 121 -11.92 6.52 9.96
C ASN A 121 -12.59 5.14 9.96
N ARG A 122 -12.99 4.61 11.12
CA ARG A 122 -13.54 3.26 11.26
C ARG A 122 -14.66 2.96 10.28
N LYS A 123 -15.65 3.84 10.14
CA LYS A 123 -16.78 3.64 9.20
C LYS A 123 -16.30 3.54 7.76
N LEU A 124 -15.35 4.39 7.37
CA LEU A 124 -14.77 4.40 6.03
C LEU A 124 -13.99 3.11 5.75
N HIS A 125 -13.22 2.60 6.71
CA HIS A 125 -12.49 1.33 6.59
C HIS A 125 -13.43 0.13 6.52
N VAL A 126 -14.53 0.15 7.25
CA VAL A 126 -15.57 -0.88 7.15
C VAL A 126 -16.18 -0.86 5.75
N LEU A 127 -16.63 0.32 5.29
CA LEU A 127 -17.27 0.46 3.98
C LEU A 127 -16.37 0.04 2.81
N TYR A 128 -15.06 0.30 2.90
CA TYR A 128 -14.10 -0.15 1.88
C TYR A 128 -14.18 -1.66 1.60
N ASN A 129 -14.41 -2.50 2.61
CA ASN A 129 -14.49 -3.96 2.44
C ASN A 129 -15.87 -4.43 1.95
N PHE A 130 -16.89 -3.56 2.00
CA PHE A 130 -18.25 -3.84 1.52
C PHE A 130 -18.59 -3.14 0.20
N SER A 131 -17.62 -2.40 -0.36
CA SER A 131 -17.77 -1.68 -1.62
C SER A 131 -17.64 -2.60 -2.83
#